data_AF-A0A0F5JIV8-F1
#
_entry.id   AF-A0A0F5JIV8-F1
#
_cell.length_a   1.000
_cell.length_b   1.000
_cell.length_c   1.000
_cell.angle_alpha   90.00
_cell.angle_beta   90.00
_cell.angle_gamma   90.00
#
_symmetry.space_group_name_H-M   'P 1'
#
loop_
_entity.id
_entity.type
_entity.pdbx_description
1 polymer ?
#
loop_
_entity_poly.entity_id
_entity_poly.type
_entity_poly.pdbx_seq_one_letter_code
_entity_poly.pdbx_strand_id
1 'polypeptide(L)'
;MMEVDRESEYLEKLGQGDHKSFDALFMLYHPRVKNFLKGFIKDEEEACDMAQDIFFKVWTNRESISKVSSLKAYLFRMARNMVYDYYEHSLVKESYEQKLQSSSSAYTDLIEEDIYAKELSILIDIAIEQMPEQRRRIFKMSRKEGLSNEEISQKLQINKRTVENHVSQALADLREVVRGAFLLLF
;
A
#
# COMPACT_ATOMS: atom_id res chain seq x y z
N MET A 1 0.37 -0.71 26.10
CA MET A 1 0.21 -1.32 24.77
C MET A 1 -1.21 -1.03 24.31
N MET A 2 -1.41 -0.51 23.10
CA MET A 2 -2.74 -0.05 22.64
C MET A 2 -3.68 -1.25 22.43
N GLU A 3 -4.84 -1.24 23.05
CA GLU A 3 -5.94 -2.18 22.75
C GLU A 3 -6.63 -1.73 21.46
N VAL A 4 -6.83 -2.63 20.50
CA VAL A 4 -7.43 -2.34 19.18
C VAL A 4 -8.83 -1.73 19.31
N ASP A 5 -9.56 -2.08 20.39
CA ASP A 5 -10.89 -1.55 20.71
C ASP A 5 -10.93 -0.06 21.07
N ARG A 6 -9.77 0.59 21.26
CA ARG A 6 -9.67 2.02 21.61
C ARG A 6 -9.13 2.90 20.49
N GLU A 7 -8.92 2.38 19.28
CA GLU A 7 -8.37 3.15 18.15
C GLU A 7 -9.14 4.45 17.89
N SER A 8 -10.47 4.43 18.00
CA SER A 8 -11.31 5.61 17.83
C SER A 8 -11.05 6.68 18.89
N GLU A 9 -10.81 6.28 20.15
CA GLU A 9 -10.47 7.20 21.24
C GLU A 9 -9.10 7.87 21.01
N TYR A 10 -8.11 7.10 20.55
CA TYR A 10 -6.79 7.63 20.20
C TYR A 10 -6.84 8.57 18.98
N LEU A 11 -7.69 8.28 18.00
CA LEU A 11 -7.90 9.16 16.85
C LEU A 11 -8.57 10.48 17.24
N GLU A 12 -9.56 10.44 18.12
CA GLU A 12 -10.22 11.65 18.62
C GLU A 12 -9.22 12.55 19.37
N LYS A 13 -8.44 11.97 20.28
CA LYS A 13 -7.40 12.70 21.03
C LYS A 13 -6.27 13.20 20.13
N LEU A 14 -5.89 12.44 19.11
CA LEU A 14 -4.95 12.89 18.08
C LEU A 14 -5.45 14.17 17.40
N GLY A 15 -6.74 14.25 17.07
CA GLY A 15 -7.35 15.45 16.50
C GLY A 15 -7.23 16.68 17.39
N GLN A 16 -7.21 16.48 18.70
CA GLN A 16 -7.03 17.54 19.72
C GLN A 16 -5.55 17.91 19.96
N GLY A 17 -4.61 17.28 19.23
CA GLY A 17 -3.18 17.53 19.39
C GLY A 17 -2.51 16.73 20.51
N ASP A 18 -3.13 15.65 20.99
CA ASP A 18 -2.51 14.80 22.02
C ASP A 18 -1.33 13.99 21.46
N HIS A 19 -0.12 14.35 21.87
CA HIS A 19 1.11 13.68 21.46
C HIS A 19 1.16 12.20 21.88
N LYS A 20 0.62 11.85 23.06
CA LYS A 20 0.64 10.45 23.53
C LYS A 20 -0.17 9.53 22.64
N SER A 21 -1.29 10.04 22.12
CA SER A 21 -2.13 9.31 21.17
C SER A 21 -1.44 9.16 19.83
N PHE A 22 -0.75 10.20 19.35
CA PHE A 22 0.10 10.07 18.16
C PHE A 22 1.19 9.02 18.35
N ASP A 23 1.92 9.03 19.46
CA ASP A 23 2.99 8.06 19.74
C ASP A 23 2.46 6.63 19.76
N ALA A 24 1.29 6.40 20.36
CA ALA A 24 0.65 5.09 20.39
C ALA A 24 0.28 4.59 18.98
N LEU A 25 -0.31 5.46 18.16
CA LEU A 25 -0.68 5.14 16.78
C LEU A 25 0.56 4.94 15.90
N PHE A 26 1.59 5.76 16.08
CA PHE A 26 2.88 5.64 15.40
C PHE A 26 3.53 4.29 15.71
N MET A 27 3.68 3.95 16.98
CA MET A 27 4.29 2.67 17.39
C MET A 27 3.54 1.45 16.86
N LEU A 28 2.21 1.54 16.71
CA LEU A 28 1.42 0.46 16.12
C LEU A 28 1.61 0.36 14.60
N TYR A 29 1.51 1.49 13.89
CA TYR A 29 1.32 1.47 12.45
C TYR A 29 2.60 1.73 11.65
N HIS A 30 3.57 2.47 12.19
CA HIS A 30 4.81 2.80 11.49
C HIS A 30 5.57 1.56 11.01
N PRO A 31 5.80 0.52 11.85
CA PRO A 31 6.48 -0.70 11.37
C PRO A 31 5.71 -1.41 10.25
N ARG A 32 4.38 -1.36 10.28
CA ARG A 32 3.51 -2.01 9.28
C ARG A 32 3.54 -1.29 7.95
N VAL A 33 3.48 0.05 7.97
CA VAL A 33 3.58 0.89 6.78
C VAL A 33 4.96 0.78 6.17
N LYS A 34 6.03 0.85 6.98
CA LYS A 34 7.41 0.67 6.50
C LYS A 34 7.59 -0.68 5.82
N ASN A 35 7.15 -1.78 6.44
CA ASN A 35 7.28 -3.11 5.85
C ASN A 35 6.49 -3.26 4.55
N PHE A 36 5.35 -2.58 4.44
CA PHE A 36 4.59 -2.52 3.20
C PHE A 36 5.37 -1.79 2.10
N LEU A 37 5.90 -0.60 2.39
CA LEU A 37 6.69 0.20 1.45
C LEU A 37 7.97 -0.53 1.00
N LYS A 38 8.70 -1.14 1.95
CA LYS A 38 9.87 -2.01 1.67
C LYS A 38 9.54 -3.19 0.77
N GLY A 39 8.26 -3.59 0.70
CA GLY A 39 7.82 -4.54 -0.28
C GLY A 39 8.05 -3.99 -1.68
N PHE A 40 7.57 -2.79 -1.96
CA PHE A 40 7.57 -2.25 -3.32
C PHE A 40 8.91 -1.60 -3.67
N ILE A 41 9.46 -0.77 -2.80
CA ILE A 41 10.67 0.02 -3.06
C ILE A 41 11.90 -0.81 -2.71
N LYS A 42 12.86 -0.87 -3.65
CA LYS A 42 14.11 -1.63 -3.49
C LYS A 42 15.08 -0.98 -2.50
N ASP A 43 14.99 0.33 -2.33
CA ASP A 43 15.80 1.10 -1.40
C ASP A 43 15.15 1.11 0.00
N GLU A 44 15.88 0.60 0.99
CA GLU A 44 15.39 0.51 2.36
C GLU A 44 15.37 1.87 3.08
N GLU A 45 16.32 2.76 2.76
CA GLU A 45 16.35 4.11 3.32
C GLU A 45 15.17 4.91 2.79
N GLU A 46 14.95 4.88 1.47
CA GLU A 46 13.81 5.55 0.84
C GLU A 46 12.46 5.05 1.39
N ALA A 47 12.29 3.73 1.52
CA ALA A 47 11.07 3.16 2.10
C ALA A 47 10.85 3.58 3.57
N CYS A 48 11.94 3.81 4.32
CA CYS A 48 11.89 4.29 5.70
C CYS A 48 11.49 5.78 5.74
N ASP A 49 12.07 6.60 4.88
CA ASP A 49 11.78 8.03 4.80
C ASP A 49 10.34 8.28 4.34
N MET A 50 9.88 7.54 3.33
CA MET A 50 8.49 7.56 2.89
C MET A 50 7.51 7.16 4.00
N ALA A 51 7.89 6.20 4.87
CA ALA A 51 7.08 5.85 6.03
C ALA A 51 7.03 7.01 7.03
N GLN A 52 8.16 7.66 7.31
CA GLN A 52 8.22 8.82 8.21
C GLN A 52 7.37 9.98 7.68
N ASP A 53 7.43 10.27 6.38
CA ASP A 53 6.62 11.30 5.72
C ASP A 53 5.12 11.06 5.86
N ILE A 54 4.67 9.80 5.79
CA ILE A 54 3.26 9.46 6.03
C ILE A 54 2.86 9.87 7.44
N PHE A 55 3.67 9.56 8.45
CA PHE A 55 3.34 9.92 9.84
C PHE A 55 3.51 11.41 10.13
N PHE A 56 4.43 12.10 9.46
CA PHE A 56 4.50 13.54 9.49
C PHE A 56 3.23 14.18 8.92
N LYS A 57 2.73 13.68 7.78
CA LYS A 57 1.44 14.09 7.20
C LYS A 57 0.27 13.75 8.12
N VAL A 58 0.35 12.65 8.87
CA VAL A 58 -0.65 12.29 9.88
C VAL A 58 -0.73 13.33 10.98
N TRP A 59 0.42 13.72 11.53
CA TRP A 59 0.49 14.73 12.58
C TRP A 59 0.05 16.12 12.10
N THR A 60 0.50 16.50 10.90
CA THR A 60 0.20 17.81 10.32
C THR A 60 -1.29 17.96 9.98
N ASN A 61 -1.93 16.88 9.51
CA ASN A 61 -3.36 16.85 9.14
C ASN A 61 -4.24 16.17 10.20
N ARG A 62 -3.79 16.12 11.46
CA ARG A 62 -4.40 15.35 12.56
C ARG A 62 -5.89 15.64 12.77
N GLU A 63 -6.33 16.89 12.60
CA GLU A 63 -7.74 17.27 12.75
C GLU A 63 -8.63 16.61 11.70
N SER A 64 -8.19 16.53 10.44
CA SER A 64 -8.91 15.84 9.38
C SER A 64 -8.84 14.32 9.57
N ILE A 65 -7.67 13.82 9.94
CA ILE A 65 -7.43 12.38 10.10
C ILE A 65 -8.19 11.81 11.30
N SER A 66 -8.44 12.59 12.35
CA SER A 66 -9.26 12.17 13.49
C SER A 66 -10.70 11.75 13.10
N LYS A 67 -11.17 12.18 11.92
CA LYS A 67 -12.54 11.93 11.43
C LYS A 67 -12.63 10.74 10.47
N VAL A 68 -11.53 10.06 10.17
CA VAL A 68 -11.55 8.90 9.26
C VAL A 68 -12.18 7.69 9.93
N SER A 69 -12.93 6.89 9.17
CA SER A 69 -13.57 5.67 9.69
C SER A 69 -12.56 4.56 10.03
N SER A 70 -11.38 4.56 9.41
CA SER A 70 -10.30 3.63 9.70
C SER A 70 -8.95 4.25 9.39
N LEU A 71 -8.12 4.44 10.43
CA LEU A 71 -6.77 4.96 10.26
C LEU A 71 -5.92 4.01 9.44
N LYS A 72 -6.04 2.70 9.71
CA LYS A 72 -5.37 1.66 8.93
C LYS A 72 -5.64 1.82 7.44
N ALA A 73 -6.90 1.87 7.02
CA ALA A 73 -7.25 2.00 5.61
C ALA A 73 -6.67 3.28 4.99
N TYR A 74 -6.70 4.38 5.74
CA TYR A 74 -6.14 5.67 5.32
C TYR A 74 -4.62 5.61 5.11
N LEU A 75 -3.88 5.07 6.08
CA LEU A 75 -2.42 4.93 6.01
C LEU A 75 -1.97 4.07 4.82
N PHE A 76 -2.63 2.94 4.59
CA PHE A 76 -2.28 2.06 3.46
C PHE A 76 -2.69 2.64 2.10
N ARG A 77 -3.70 3.53 2.05
CA ARG A 77 -4.00 4.32 0.86
C ARG A 77 -2.88 5.34 0.58
N MET A 78 -2.45 6.08 1.60
CA MET A 78 -1.32 7.01 1.46
C MET A 78 -0.04 6.31 1.01
N ALA A 79 0.28 5.17 1.63
CA ALA A 79 1.45 4.37 1.27
C ALA A 79 1.39 3.89 -0.18
N ARG A 80 0.21 3.45 -0.66
CA ARG A 80 0.03 3.05 -2.06
C ARG A 80 0.23 4.22 -3.01
N ASN A 81 -0.35 5.38 -2.71
CA ASN A 81 -0.19 6.57 -3.53
C ASN A 81 1.28 6.99 -3.59
N MET A 82 1.99 6.96 -2.47
CA MET A 82 3.42 7.29 -2.46
C MET A 82 4.27 6.29 -3.26
N VAL A 83 3.92 4.99 -3.24
CA VAL A 83 4.57 4.00 -4.12
C VAL A 83 4.30 4.32 -5.59
N TYR A 84 3.06 4.67 -5.93
CA TYR A 84 2.70 5.08 -7.28
C TYR A 84 3.50 6.32 -7.69
N ASP A 85 3.49 7.38 -6.89
CA ASP A 85 4.23 8.63 -7.13
C ASP A 85 5.74 8.37 -7.26
N TYR A 86 6.31 7.50 -6.42
CA TYR A 86 7.72 7.12 -6.50
C TYR A 86 8.08 6.49 -7.84
N TYR A 87 7.23 5.59 -8.35
CA TYR A 87 7.46 4.94 -9.63
C TYR A 87 7.12 5.83 -10.83
N GLU A 88 6.05 6.63 -10.75
CA GLU A 88 5.75 7.69 -11.71
C GLU A 88 6.92 8.66 -11.84
N HIS A 89 7.50 9.13 -10.73
CA HIS A 89 8.66 10.01 -10.77
C HIS A 89 9.93 9.32 -11.25
N SER A 90 10.11 8.03 -10.94
CA SER A 90 11.22 7.24 -11.47
C SER A 90 11.10 7.07 -12.99
N LEU A 91 9.89 6.82 -13.49
CA LEU A 91 9.54 6.76 -14.91
C LEU A 91 9.64 8.10 -15.59
N VAL A 92 9.21 9.19 -14.95
CA VAL A 92 9.35 10.54 -15.49
C VAL A 92 10.82 10.90 -15.57
N LYS A 93 11.64 10.52 -14.58
CA LYS A 93 13.09 10.74 -14.61
C LYS A 93 13.77 9.92 -15.72
N GLU A 94 13.43 8.66 -15.85
CA GLU A 94 13.92 7.77 -16.92
C GLU A 94 13.43 8.24 -18.30
N SER A 95 12.17 8.66 -18.40
CA SER A 95 11.57 9.24 -19.61
C SER A 95 12.09 10.65 -19.89
N TYR A 96 12.57 11.43 -18.91
CA TYR A 96 13.19 12.74 -19.13
C TYR A 96 14.64 12.56 -19.60
N GLU A 97 15.34 11.56 -19.05
CA GLU A 97 16.62 11.07 -19.56
C GLU A 97 16.49 10.54 -21.00
N GLN A 98 15.40 9.84 -21.32
CA GLN A 98 15.05 9.42 -22.70
C GLN A 98 14.46 10.54 -23.57
N LYS A 99 13.69 11.50 -23.04
CA LYS A 99 13.09 12.63 -23.78
C LYS A 99 14.11 13.71 -24.09
N LEU A 100 15.21 13.81 -23.31
CA LEU A 100 16.41 14.52 -23.76
C LEU A 100 16.95 13.94 -25.08
N GLN A 101 16.61 12.68 -25.40
CA GLN A 101 16.97 12.03 -26.66
C GLN A 101 15.84 12.04 -27.71
N SER A 102 14.57 12.31 -27.36
CA SER A 102 13.44 12.18 -28.31
C SER A 102 12.19 12.95 -27.86
N SER A 103 11.87 14.05 -28.54
CA SER A 103 10.74 14.93 -28.22
C SER A 103 9.64 14.88 -29.31
N SER A 104 8.46 14.27 -29.03
CA SER A 104 7.12 14.52 -29.66
C SER A 104 6.06 13.45 -29.27
N SER A 105 5.19 13.61 -28.24
CA SER A 105 4.01 12.67 -28.10
C SER A 105 2.81 13.05 -27.19
N ALA A 106 2.69 14.25 -26.61
CA ALA A 106 1.79 14.48 -25.45
C ALA A 106 0.24 14.30 -25.63
N TYR A 107 -0.29 14.02 -26.82
CA TYR A 107 -1.74 13.82 -27.03
C TYR A 107 -2.16 12.35 -27.25
N THR A 108 -1.20 11.45 -27.54
CA THR A 108 -1.46 10.01 -27.67
C THR A 108 -1.46 9.34 -26.30
N ASP A 109 -0.67 9.86 -25.37
CA ASP A 109 -0.40 9.28 -24.04
C ASP A 109 -1.67 9.08 -23.18
N LEU A 110 -2.65 10.00 -23.22
CA LEU A 110 -3.85 9.95 -22.37
C LEU A 110 -4.86 8.85 -22.73
N ILE A 111 -4.92 8.42 -23.99
CA ILE A 111 -5.82 7.33 -24.44
C ILE A 111 -5.15 5.97 -24.19
N GLU A 112 -3.83 5.92 -24.30
CA GLU A 112 -3.05 4.71 -24.02
C GLU A 112 -3.00 4.38 -22.53
N GLU A 113 -2.88 5.38 -21.65
CA GLU A 113 -2.86 5.20 -20.18
C GLU A 113 -4.13 4.50 -19.62
N ASP A 114 -5.33 4.85 -20.10
CA ASP A 114 -6.59 4.23 -19.65
C ASP A 114 -6.79 2.81 -20.21
N ILE A 115 -6.09 2.45 -21.29
CA ILE A 115 -6.05 1.10 -21.84
C ILE A 115 -5.07 0.24 -21.03
N TYR A 116 -3.85 0.72 -20.78
CA TYR A 116 -2.84 0.00 -19.99
C TYR A 116 -3.30 -0.25 -18.55
N ALA A 117 -4.03 0.70 -17.93
CA ALA A 117 -4.60 0.51 -16.61
C ALA A 117 -5.62 -0.66 -16.55
N LYS A 118 -6.47 -0.78 -17.59
CA LYS A 118 -7.44 -1.88 -17.70
C LYS A 118 -6.75 -3.22 -17.95
N GLU A 119 -5.75 -3.25 -18.82
CA GLU A 119 -4.96 -4.45 -19.10
C GLU A 119 -4.18 -4.94 -17.87
N LEU A 120 -3.55 -4.01 -17.14
CA LEU A 120 -2.87 -4.32 -15.88
C LEU A 120 -3.84 -4.86 -14.82
N SER A 121 -5.05 -4.28 -14.71
CA SER A 121 -6.08 -4.78 -13.79
C SER A 121 -6.48 -6.21 -14.14
N ILE A 122 -6.64 -6.54 -15.42
CA ILE A 122 -6.96 -7.89 -15.87
C ILE A 122 -5.84 -8.88 -15.52
N LEU A 123 -4.58 -8.50 -15.75
CA LEU A 123 -3.42 -9.33 -15.40
C LEU A 123 -3.34 -9.61 -13.89
N ILE A 124 -3.59 -8.58 -13.07
CA ILE A 124 -3.66 -8.72 -11.61
C ILE A 124 -4.78 -9.69 -11.20
N ASP A 125 -5.97 -9.56 -11.79
CA ASP A 125 -7.10 -10.45 -11.46
C ASP A 125 -6.81 -11.91 -11.87
N ILE A 126 -6.22 -12.13 -13.05
CA ILE A 126 -5.78 -13.47 -13.49
C ILE A 126 -4.76 -14.05 -12.51
N ALA A 127 -3.77 -13.25 -12.10
CA ALA A 127 -2.76 -13.69 -11.14
C ALA A 127 -3.36 -14.07 -9.78
N ILE A 128 -4.33 -13.30 -9.28
CA ILE A 128 -5.08 -13.63 -8.06
C ILE A 128 -5.81 -14.97 -8.21
N GLU A 129 -6.45 -15.20 -9.36
CA GLU A 129 -7.19 -16.45 -9.61
C GLU A 129 -6.29 -17.68 -9.78
N GLN A 130 -5.03 -17.50 -10.21
CA GLN A 130 -4.05 -18.58 -10.35
C GLN A 130 -3.35 -18.94 -9.03
N MET A 131 -3.48 -18.12 -7.98
CA MET A 131 -2.89 -18.43 -6.67
C MET A 131 -3.49 -19.72 -6.07
N PRO A 132 -2.71 -20.44 -5.23
CA PRO A 132 -3.25 -21.52 -4.43
C PRO A 132 -4.49 -21.07 -3.65
N GLU A 133 -5.50 -21.94 -3.57
CA GLU A 133 -6.84 -21.59 -3.09
C GLU A 133 -6.81 -20.86 -1.74
N GLN A 134 -6.02 -21.36 -0.79
CA GLN A 134 -5.89 -20.78 0.54
C GLN A 134 -5.24 -19.39 0.51
N ARG A 135 -4.21 -19.20 -0.32
CA ARG A 135 -3.54 -17.90 -0.51
C ARG A 135 -4.50 -16.88 -1.11
N ARG A 136 -5.19 -17.25 -2.20
CA ARG A 136 -6.22 -16.42 -2.85
C ARG A 136 -7.32 -16.01 -1.88
N ARG A 137 -7.84 -16.97 -1.11
CA ARG A 137 -8.92 -16.73 -0.13
C ARG A 137 -8.47 -15.75 0.94
N ILE A 138 -7.30 -15.97 1.55
CA ILE A 138 -6.71 -15.09 2.56
C ILE A 138 -6.49 -13.68 2.00
N PHE A 139 -5.94 -13.58 0.79
CA PHE A 139 -5.71 -12.29 0.14
C PHE A 139 -7.02 -11.53 -0.11
N LYS A 140 -8.07 -12.21 -0.61
CA LYS A 140 -9.41 -11.63 -0.81
C LYS A 140 -10.03 -11.17 0.51
N MET A 141 -9.96 -11.96 1.59
CA MET A 141 -10.43 -11.53 2.91
C MET A 141 -9.68 -10.29 3.42
N SER A 142 -8.37 -10.23 3.20
CA SER A 142 -7.57 -9.07 3.63
C SER A 142 -7.83 -7.81 2.80
N ARG A 143 -8.08 -7.94 1.49
CA ARG A 143 -8.13 -6.80 0.55
C ARG A 143 -9.52 -6.39 0.10
N LYS A 144 -10.44 -7.35 -0.09
CA LYS A 144 -11.83 -7.10 -0.47
C LYS A 144 -12.74 -6.97 0.76
N GLU A 145 -12.58 -7.84 1.75
CA GLU A 145 -13.39 -7.81 2.98
C GLU A 145 -12.78 -6.91 4.08
N GLY A 146 -11.52 -6.50 3.94
CA GLY A 146 -10.85 -5.57 4.88
C GLY A 146 -10.41 -6.20 6.21
N LEU A 147 -10.49 -7.52 6.35
CA LEU A 147 -10.20 -8.23 7.60
C LEU A 147 -8.71 -8.13 7.96
N SER A 148 -8.44 -8.01 9.26
CA SER A 148 -7.10 -8.12 9.84
C SER A 148 -6.59 -9.55 9.81
N ASN A 149 -5.27 -9.72 9.92
CA ASN A 149 -4.67 -11.05 9.95
C ASN A 149 -5.16 -11.86 11.16
N GLU A 150 -5.52 -11.19 12.25
CA GLU A 150 -6.10 -11.82 13.46
C GLU A 150 -7.52 -12.34 13.19
N GLU A 151 -8.38 -11.51 12.61
CA GLU A 151 -9.74 -11.92 12.24
C GLU A 151 -9.73 -13.06 11.22
N ILE A 152 -8.80 -13.02 10.26
CA ILE A 152 -8.62 -14.10 9.29
C ILE A 152 -8.11 -15.38 9.97
N SER A 153 -7.17 -15.26 10.91
CA SER A 153 -6.62 -16.43 11.61
C SER A 153 -7.71 -17.11 12.45
N GLN A 154 -8.56 -16.33 13.12
CA GLN A 154 -9.71 -16.82 13.87
C GLN A 154 -10.77 -17.43 12.95
N LYS A 155 -11.14 -16.75 11.86
CA LYS A 155 -12.16 -17.21 10.90
C LYS A 155 -11.77 -18.49 10.16
N LEU A 156 -10.48 -18.68 9.89
CA LEU A 156 -9.94 -19.86 9.22
C LEU A 156 -9.37 -20.92 10.17
N GLN A 157 -9.31 -20.64 11.47
CA GLN A 157 -8.68 -21.50 12.47
C GLN A 157 -7.24 -21.91 12.11
N ILE A 158 -6.47 -20.96 11.58
CA ILE A 158 -5.04 -21.13 11.27
C ILE A 158 -4.22 -20.14 12.10
N ASN A 159 -2.92 -20.36 12.23
CA ASN A 159 -2.08 -19.41 12.97
C ASN A 159 -1.93 -18.07 12.19
N LYS A 160 -1.81 -16.97 12.92
CA LYS A 160 -1.65 -15.62 12.36
C LYS A 160 -0.42 -15.47 11.45
N ARG A 161 0.68 -16.15 11.79
CA ARG A 161 1.92 -16.12 11.00
C ARG A 161 1.73 -16.79 9.62
N THR A 162 0.87 -17.79 9.52
CA THR A 162 0.48 -18.44 8.27
C THR A 162 -0.35 -17.48 7.42
N VAL A 163 -1.26 -16.70 8.03
CA VAL A 163 -1.98 -15.62 7.34
C VAL A 163 -0.99 -14.58 6.79
N GLU A 164 -0.07 -14.10 7.62
CA GLU A 164 0.98 -13.15 7.21
C GLU A 164 1.84 -13.68 6.07
N ASN A 165 2.24 -14.95 6.13
CA ASN A 165 3.01 -15.61 5.09
C ASN A 165 2.22 -15.68 3.78
N HIS A 166 0.94 -16.08 3.81
CA HIS A 166 0.12 -16.12 2.61
C HIS A 166 -0.11 -14.73 2.01
N VAL A 167 -0.34 -13.70 2.83
CA VAL A 167 -0.46 -12.32 2.33
C VAL A 167 0.85 -11.86 1.70
N SER A 168 1.98 -12.14 2.35
CA SER A 168 3.30 -11.77 1.83
C SER A 168 3.61 -12.46 0.50
N GLN A 169 3.32 -13.75 0.39
CA GLN A 169 3.48 -14.52 -0.85
C GLN A 169 2.56 -14.02 -1.95
N ALA A 170 1.29 -13.72 -1.65
CA ALA A 170 0.36 -13.16 -2.64
C ALA A 170 0.86 -11.82 -3.18
N LEU A 171 1.41 -10.96 -2.32
CA LEU A 171 2.01 -9.69 -2.75
C LEU A 171 3.27 -9.89 -3.59
N ALA A 172 4.08 -10.91 -3.31
CA ALA A 172 5.24 -11.26 -4.12
C ALA A 172 4.82 -11.71 -5.53
N ASP A 173 3.84 -12.61 -5.63
CA ASP A 173 3.31 -13.08 -6.91
C ASP A 173 2.77 -11.91 -7.75
N LEU A 174 1.98 -11.02 -7.14
CA LEU A 174 1.43 -9.86 -7.83
C LEU A 174 2.51 -8.86 -8.26
N ARG A 175 3.58 -8.73 -7.48
CA ARG A 175 4.69 -7.85 -7.85
C ARG A 175 5.41 -8.34 -9.09
N GLU A 176 5.63 -9.65 -9.21
CA GLU A 176 6.24 -10.22 -10.43
C GLU A 176 5.37 -9.98 -11.66
N VAL A 177 4.04 -10.06 -11.52
CA VAL A 177 3.11 -9.78 -12.61
C VAL A 177 3.13 -8.30 -13.00
N VAL A 178 3.08 -7.39 -12.02
CA VAL A 178 3.16 -5.95 -12.29
C VAL A 178 4.52 -5.60 -12.91
N ARG A 179 5.62 -6.18 -12.43
CA ARG A 179 6.96 -5.99 -12.99
C ARG A 179 7.07 -6.53 -14.41
N GLY A 180 6.51 -7.70 -14.68
CA GLY A 180 6.48 -8.29 -16.02
C GLY A 180 5.65 -7.46 -17.00
N ALA A 181 4.46 -7.01 -16.57
CA ALA A 181 3.63 -6.12 -17.37
C ALA A 181 4.36 -4.79 -17.65
N PHE A 182 5.05 -4.25 -16.66
CA PHE A 182 5.83 -3.03 -16.81
C PHE A 182 6.96 -3.17 -17.83
N LEU A 183 7.72 -4.28 -17.81
CA LEU A 183 8.77 -4.57 -18.78
C LEU A 183 8.26 -4.84 -20.21
N LEU A 184 6.96 -5.10 -20.37
CA LEU A 184 6.34 -5.39 -21.67
C LEU A 184 5.63 -4.19 -22.27
N LEU A 185 5.13 -3.30 -21.42
CA LEU A 185 4.34 -2.13 -21.82
C LEU A 185 5.19 -0.84 -21.91
N PHE A 186 6.39 -0.84 -21.32
CA PHE A 186 7.33 0.27 -21.29
C PHE A 186 8.74 -0.22 -21.63
#